data_AF-A0AAX6BLT3-F1
#
_entry.id   AF-A0AAX6BLT3-F1
#
_cell.length_a   1.000
_cell.length_b   1.000
_cell.length_c   1.000
_cell.angle_alpha   90.00
_cell.angle_beta   90.00
_cell.angle_gamma   90.00
#
_symmetry.space_group_name_H-M   'P 1'
#
loop_
_entity.id
_entity.type
_entity.pdbx_description
1 polymer ?
#
loop_
_entity_poly.entity_id
_entity_poly.type
_entity_poly.pdbx_seq_one_letter_code
_entity_poly.pdbx_strand_id
1 'polypeptide(L)'
;MKIKVRTLFLVLFFAGILVVTSYVDNNSQQSFDSLSHLSLDGGAVETSADEDAAEQLNMSVKEVHVKTEKRGGYRIEVYEQVNVYRDDKGKVVKKVATGEYQTLKYKLNEKK
;
A
#
# COMPACT_ATOMS: atom_id res chain seq x y z
N MET A 1 -45.05 -12.42 -21.18
CA MET A 1 -44.38 -13.01 -20.01
C MET A 1 -44.63 -12.10 -18.81
N LYS A 2 -45.47 -12.49 -17.84
CA LYS A 2 -45.76 -11.64 -16.67
C LYS A 2 -44.64 -11.82 -15.64
N ILE A 3 -43.75 -10.84 -15.54
CA ILE A 3 -42.72 -10.82 -14.51
C ILE A 3 -43.42 -10.76 -13.16
N LYS A 4 -43.20 -11.77 -12.31
CA LYS A 4 -43.77 -11.79 -10.96
C LYS A 4 -43.17 -10.63 -10.17
N VAL A 5 -43.97 -9.93 -9.38
CA VAL A 5 -43.54 -8.78 -8.56
C VAL A 5 -42.32 -9.13 -7.69
N ARG A 6 -42.23 -10.38 -7.21
CA ARG A 6 -41.04 -10.90 -6.50
C ARG A 6 -39.77 -10.91 -7.36
N THR A 7 -39.88 -11.28 -8.62
CA THR A 7 -38.76 -11.26 -9.58
C THR A 7 -38.37 -9.82 -9.93
N LEU A 8 -39.35 -8.92 -10.08
CA LEU A 8 -39.09 -7.50 -10.31
C LEU A 8 -38.37 -6.86 -9.11
N PHE A 9 -38.79 -7.19 -7.89
CA PHE A 9 -38.15 -6.71 -6.66
C PHE A 9 -36.71 -7.22 -6.53
N LEU A 10 -36.46 -8.50 -6.82
CA LEU A 10 -35.11 -9.07 -6.81
C LEU A 10 -34.20 -8.38 -7.83
N VAL A 11 -34.67 -8.15 -9.05
CA VAL A 11 -33.90 -7.45 -10.09
C VAL A 11 -33.56 -6.02 -9.67
N LEU A 12 -34.52 -5.29 -9.11
CA LEU A 12 -34.32 -3.93 -8.59
C LEU A 12 -33.32 -3.90 -7.41
N PHE A 13 -33.40 -4.89 -6.52
CA PHE A 13 -32.48 -5.01 -5.38
C PHE A 13 -31.03 -5.21 -5.83
N PHE A 14 -30.78 -6.14 -6.77
CA PHE A 14 -29.44 -6.37 -7.30
C PHE A 14 -28.91 -5.20 -8.13
N ALA A 15 -29.78 -4.51 -8.90
CA ALA A 15 -29.41 -3.29 -9.61
C ALA A 15 -28.99 -2.16 -8.65
N GLY A 16 -29.68 -2.03 -7.50
CA GLY A 16 -29.32 -1.06 -6.47
C GLY A 16 -27.95 -1.33 -5.84
N ILE A 17 -27.61 -2.60 -5.58
CA ILE A 17 -26.29 -2.98 -5.03
C ILE A 17 -25.16 -2.55 -5.97
N LEU A 18 -25.32 -2.79 -7.28
CA LEU A 18 -24.31 -2.41 -8.30
C LEU A 18 -24.03 -0.90 -8.34
N VAL A 19 -25.05 -0.07 -8.17
CA VAL A 19 -24.89 1.40 -8.15
C VAL A 19 -24.10 1.83 -6.92
N VAL A 20 -24.39 1.25 -5.75
CA VAL A 20 -23.69 1.60 -4.49
C VAL A 20 -22.22 1.22 -4.55
N THR A 21 -21.88 0.04 -5.08
CA THR A 21 -20.48 -0.40 -5.18
C THR A 21 -19.65 0.47 -6.12
N SER A 22 -20.24 0.99 -7.20
CA SER A 22 -19.55 1.91 -8.12
C SER A 22 -19.22 3.27 -7.49
N TYR A 23 -19.99 3.73 -6.51
CA TYR A 23 -19.75 5.02 -5.86
C TYR A 23 -18.58 4.95 -4.85
N VAL A 24 -18.34 3.77 -4.27
CA VAL A 24 -17.28 3.56 -3.28
C VAL A 24 -15.89 3.59 -3.92
N ASP A 25 -15.74 3.07 -5.13
CA ASP A 25 -14.43 3.03 -5.83
C ASP A 25 -13.92 4.42 -6.22
N ASN A 26 -14.81 5.39 -6.49
CA ASN A 26 -14.43 6.70 -7.03
C ASN A 26 -13.91 7.70 -5.97
N ASN A 27 -13.96 7.37 -4.67
CA ASN A 27 -13.59 8.32 -3.61
C ASN A 27 -12.23 8.02 -2.95
N SER A 28 -11.41 7.15 -3.55
CA SER A 28 -10.13 6.73 -2.97
C SER A 28 -8.90 7.52 -3.45
N GLN A 29 -9.05 8.43 -4.42
CA GLN A 29 -7.95 9.25 -4.93
C GLN A 29 -8.05 10.70 -4.42
N GLN A 30 -7.71 10.92 -3.15
CA GLN A 30 -7.24 12.23 -2.70
C GLN A 30 -5.74 12.15 -2.50
N SER A 31 -5.04 12.46 -3.59
CA SER A 31 -3.60 12.69 -3.64
C SER A 31 -3.23 13.79 -2.65
N PHE A 32 -2.47 13.45 -1.61
CA PHE A 32 -1.79 14.45 -0.80
C PHE A 32 -0.45 14.78 -1.46
N ASP A 33 -0.52 15.74 -2.37
CA ASP A 33 0.61 16.63 -2.64
C ASP A 33 0.93 17.42 -1.36
N SER A 34 2.21 17.68 -1.12
CA SER A 34 2.79 18.42 0.03
C SER A 34 3.21 17.55 1.22
N LEU A 35 4.43 16.99 1.16
CA LEU A 35 5.41 17.07 2.26
C LEU A 35 6.83 16.65 1.79
N SER A 36 7.27 17.12 0.62
CA SER A 36 8.66 16.95 0.17
C SER A 36 9.55 18.09 0.66
N HIS A 37 9.79 18.15 1.98
CA HIS A 37 10.90 18.92 2.55
C HIS A 37 11.43 18.19 3.78
N LEU A 38 12.10 17.06 3.54
CA LEU A 38 13.04 16.47 4.50
C LEU A 38 14.24 15.98 3.70
N SER A 39 15.11 16.93 3.35
CA SER A 39 16.49 16.63 3.00
C SER A 39 17.12 15.87 4.16
N LEU A 40 17.54 14.65 3.91
CA LEU A 40 18.48 13.92 4.75
C LEU A 40 19.76 13.70 3.95
N ASP A 41 20.71 14.59 4.21
CA ASP A 41 22.14 14.38 4.05
C ASP A 41 22.54 13.07 4.74
N GLY A 42 23.23 12.18 4.02
CA GLY A 42 23.56 10.86 4.56
C GLY A 42 24.17 9.88 3.57
N GLY A 43 25.36 10.19 3.06
CA GLY A 43 26.38 9.22 2.67
C GLY A 43 26.04 8.27 1.51
N ALA A 44 26.54 8.59 0.32
CA ALA A 44 26.64 7.63 -0.78
C ALA A 44 27.46 6.40 -0.34
N VAL A 45 26.79 5.27 -0.14
CA VAL A 45 27.45 3.96 -0.06
C VAL A 45 27.57 3.44 -1.48
N GLU A 46 28.68 3.81 -2.13
CA GLU A 46 29.20 3.13 -3.31
C GLU A 46 29.35 1.64 -2.95
N THR A 47 28.50 0.78 -3.52
CA THR A 47 28.70 -0.68 -3.45
C THR A 47 29.10 -1.14 -4.83
N SER A 48 30.39 -1.43 -4.98
CA SER A 48 31.01 -2.05 -6.15
C SER A 48 30.24 -3.32 -6.53
N ALA A 49 29.74 -3.37 -7.76
CA ALA A 49 29.19 -4.60 -8.33
C ALA A 49 30.36 -5.44 -8.83
N ASP A 50 30.68 -6.53 -8.11
CA ASP A 50 31.47 -7.62 -8.69
C ASP A 50 30.58 -8.35 -9.71
N GLU A 51 30.92 -8.16 -10.98
CA GLU A 51 30.31 -8.81 -12.14
C GLU A 51 30.87 -10.23 -12.30
N ASP A 52 30.63 -11.14 -11.36
CA ASP A 52 30.92 -12.56 -11.60
C ASP A 52 29.89 -13.45 -10.89
N ALA A 53 29.13 -14.19 -11.72
CA ALA A 53 27.93 -14.97 -11.41
C ALA A 53 26.66 -14.14 -11.11
N ALA A 54 26.05 -13.59 -12.17
CA ALA A 54 24.68 -13.10 -12.12
C ALA A 54 23.71 -14.27 -11.90
N GLU A 55 23.57 -14.73 -10.65
CA GLU A 55 22.42 -15.50 -10.22
C GLU A 55 21.17 -14.68 -10.58
N GLN A 56 20.23 -15.28 -11.30
CA GLN A 56 19.07 -14.59 -11.84
C GLN A 56 18.08 -14.30 -10.70
N LEU A 57 18.34 -13.25 -9.92
CA LEU A 57 17.54 -12.94 -8.75
C LEU A 57 16.16 -12.40 -9.14
N ASN A 58 15.12 -13.02 -8.59
CA ASN A 58 13.75 -12.55 -8.74
C ASN A 58 13.49 -11.38 -7.79
N MET A 59 13.20 -10.20 -8.35
CA MET A 59 12.94 -8.98 -7.59
C MET A 59 11.44 -8.72 -7.43
N SER A 60 11.02 -8.37 -6.20
CA SER A 60 9.66 -7.94 -5.89
C SER A 60 9.67 -6.74 -4.95
N VAL A 61 8.76 -5.79 -5.16
CA VAL A 61 8.54 -4.66 -4.26
C VAL A 61 7.65 -5.07 -3.08
N LYS A 62 7.99 -4.67 -1.85
CA LYS A 62 7.17 -4.89 -0.65
C LYS A 62 7.18 -3.66 0.26
N GLU A 63 6.10 -3.46 0.99
CA GLU A 63 6.05 -2.48 2.09
C GLU A 63 6.38 -3.18 3.42
N VAL A 64 7.23 -2.54 4.22
CA VAL A 64 7.66 -3.01 5.54
C VAL A 64 7.32 -1.96 6.57
N HIS A 65 6.67 -2.38 7.66
CA HIS A 65 6.36 -1.49 8.78
C HIS A 65 7.65 -1.01 9.46
N VAL A 66 7.79 0.31 9.60
CA VAL A 66 8.96 0.96 10.21
C VAL A 66 8.64 1.42 11.62
N LYS A 67 7.54 2.16 11.79
CA LYS A 67 7.17 2.74 13.07
C LYS A 67 5.67 2.97 13.20
N THR A 68 5.22 3.00 14.45
CA THR A 68 3.90 3.51 14.82
C THR A 68 4.06 4.58 15.90
N GLU A 69 3.41 5.72 15.72
CA GLU A 69 3.39 6.84 16.66
C GLU A 69 1.94 7.20 17.03
N LYS A 70 1.72 7.66 18.26
CA LYS A 70 0.45 8.27 18.67
C LYS A 70 0.68 9.75 18.97
N ARG A 71 0.04 10.64 18.22
CA ARG A 71 0.18 12.09 18.39
C ARG A 71 -1.12 12.82 18.08
N GLY A 72 -1.54 13.71 18.98
CA GLY A 72 -2.70 14.59 18.78
C GLY A 72 -4.03 13.85 18.55
N GLY A 73 -4.26 12.73 19.23
CA GLY A 73 -5.47 11.92 19.03
C GLY A 73 -5.47 11.08 17.75
N TYR A 74 -4.30 10.90 17.11
CA TYR A 74 -4.13 10.03 15.95
C TYR A 74 -3.11 8.93 16.24
N ARG A 75 -3.32 7.75 15.63
CA ARG A 75 -2.30 6.72 15.43
C ARG A 75 -1.75 6.89 14.01
N ILE A 76 -0.45 7.01 13.88
CA ILE A 76 0.27 7.18 12.63
C ILE A 76 1.16 5.95 12.45
N GLU A 77 1.10 5.31 11.30
CA GLU A 77 1.96 4.19 10.93
C GLU A 77 2.78 4.58 9.71
N VAL A 78 4.07 4.25 9.72
CA VAL A 78 4.98 4.50 8.61
C VAL A 78 5.48 3.17 8.08
N TYR A 79 5.39 3.01 6.77
CA TYR A 79 5.86 1.86 6.02
C TYR A 79 6.92 2.33 5.03
N GLU A 80 7.99 1.55 4.89
CA GLU A 80 9.03 1.76 3.89
C GLU A 80 8.89 0.74 2.78
N GLN A 81 9.01 1.19 1.54
CA GLN A 81 9.08 0.30 0.40
C GLN A 81 10.50 -0.25 0.26
N VAL A 82 10.59 -1.56 0.07
CA VAL A 82 11.86 -2.28 -0.10
C VAL A 82 11.80 -3.19 -1.33
N ASN A 83 12.89 -3.22 -2.08
CA ASN A 83 13.13 -4.22 -3.11
C ASN A 83 13.62 -5.51 -2.44
N VAL A 84 12.87 -6.60 -2.61
CA VAL A 84 13.21 -7.91 -2.07
C VAL A 84 13.67 -8.83 -3.19
N TYR A 85 14.91 -9.28 -3.12
CA TYR A 85 15.52 -10.20 -4.07
C TYR A 85 15.47 -11.62 -3.53
N ARG A 86 15.04 -12.56 -4.36
CA ARG A 86 14.97 -13.98 -4.05
C ARG A 86 15.77 -14.80 -5.03
N ASP A 87 16.34 -15.90 -4.52
CA ASP A 87 16.89 -16.95 -5.36
C ASP A 87 15.78 -17.75 -6.05
N ASP A 88 16.17 -18.67 -6.93
CA ASP A 88 15.25 -19.54 -7.68
C ASP A 88 14.45 -20.50 -6.79
N LYS A 89 14.87 -20.68 -5.54
CA LYS A 89 14.18 -21.48 -4.52
C LYS A 89 13.21 -20.64 -3.69
N GLY A 90 13.10 -19.34 -3.97
CA GLY A 90 12.23 -18.38 -3.27
C GLY A 90 12.80 -17.88 -1.94
N LYS A 91 14.05 -18.19 -1.59
CA LYS A 91 14.70 -17.68 -0.38
C LYS A 91 15.10 -16.23 -0.59
N VAL A 92 14.79 -15.38 0.39
CA VAL A 92 15.22 -13.96 0.36
C VAL A 92 16.72 -13.89 0.56
N VAL A 93 17.43 -13.30 -0.41
CA VAL A 93 18.89 -13.12 -0.37
C VAL A 93 19.28 -11.67 -0.05
N LYS A 94 18.48 -10.69 -0.47
CA LYS A 94 18.75 -9.27 -0.25
C LYS A 94 17.45 -8.47 -0.08
N LYS A 95 17.50 -7.45 0.77
CA LYS A 95 16.49 -6.40 0.87
C LYS A 95 17.18 -5.05 0.73
N VAL A 96 16.67 -4.18 -0.12
CA VAL A 96 17.22 -2.84 -0.36
C VAL A 96 16.09 -1.83 -0.18
N ALA A 97 16.28 -0.87 0.71
CA ALA A 97 15.35 0.24 0.88
C ALA A 97 15.28 1.07 -0.40
N THR A 98 14.08 1.44 -0.84
CA THR A 98 13.92 2.34 -1.99
C THR A 98 13.97 3.82 -1.57
N GLY A 99 13.85 4.10 -0.26
CA GLY A 99 13.69 5.45 0.25
C GLY A 99 12.26 6.00 0.11
N GLU A 100 11.34 5.22 -0.48
CA GLU A 100 9.93 5.59 -0.60
C GLU A 100 9.15 5.15 0.64
N TYR A 101 8.39 6.09 1.22
CA TYR A 101 7.64 5.87 2.45
C TYR A 101 6.15 6.12 2.26
N GLN A 102 5.34 5.23 2.84
CA GLN A 102 3.89 5.41 2.96
C GLN A 102 3.53 5.66 4.43
N THR A 103 2.60 6.59 4.66
CA THR A 103 2.10 6.89 6.01
C THR A 103 0.59 6.68 6.08
N LEU A 104 0.15 5.89 7.06
CA LEU A 104 -1.28 5.70 7.37
C LEU A 104 -1.62 6.44 8.65
N LYS A 105 -2.73 7.20 8.64
CA LYS A 105 -3.17 8.00 9.80
C LYS A 105 -4.61 7.66 10.19
N TYR A 106 -4.77 7.23 11.43
CA TYR A 106 -6.05 6.81 12.00
C TYR A 106 -6.45 7.74 13.14
N LYS A 107 -7.68 8.24 13.12
CA LYS A 107 -8.24 8.98 14.26
C LYS A 107 -8.53 7.99 15.39
N LEU A 108 -8.00 8.27 16.58
CA LEU A 108 -8.32 7.48 17.77
C LEU A 108 -9.72 7.90 18.23
N ASN A 109 -10.67 7.00 18.13
CA ASN A 109 -11.97 7.18 18.75
C ASN A 109 -11.83 6.85 20.23
N GLU A 110 -11.74 7.87 21.07
CA GLU A 110 -11.90 7.71 22.51
C GLU A 110 -13.36 7.28 22.76
N LYS A 111 -13.58 6.04 23.18
CA LYS A 111 -14.87 5.67 23.76
C LYS A 111 -14.98 6.46 25.06
N LYS A 112 -15.88 7.45 25.08
CA LYS A 112 -16.33 8.14 26.29
C LYS A 112 -17.03 7.16 27.23
#